data_AF-Q0RVV1-F1
#
_entry.id   AF-Q0RVV1-F1
#
_cell.length_a   1.000
_cell.length_b   1.000
_cell.length_c   1.000
_cell.angle_alpha   90.00
_cell.angle_beta   90.00
_cell.angle_gamma   90.00
#
_symmetry.space_group_name_H-M   'P 1'
#
loop_
_entity.id
_entity.type
_entity.pdbx_description
1 polymer ?
#
loop_
_entity_poly.entity_id
_entity_poly.type
_entity_poly.pdbx_seq_one_letter_code
_entity_poly.pdbx_strand_id
1 'polypeptide(L)'
;MPSPMRHRPTDPHLEDQLTKYRQRRHRQLIERRVRAKLHHTPDEASEIIQFALTWSPYGGAPDDEIFVRFGMTRERFAQCLGDILHDRSLATGSHQLPPSRRHR
;
A
#
# COMPACT_ATOMS: atom_id res chain seq x y z
N MET A 1 26.65 -47.65 -14.97
CA MET A 1 26.92 -46.25 -14.60
C MET A 1 25.63 -45.63 -14.08
N PRO A 2 25.52 -45.20 -12.80
CA PRO A 2 24.33 -44.51 -12.29
C PRO A 2 24.46 -42.99 -12.41
N SER A 3 23.42 -42.31 -12.90
CA SER A 3 23.31 -40.84 -12.94
C SER A 3 22.55 -40.31 -11.71
N PRO A 4 22.90 -39.12 -11.18
CA PRO A 4 22.59 -38.73 -9.81
C PRO A 4 21.18 -38.13 -9.64
N MET A 5 20.64 -38.37 -8.45
CA MET A 5 19.35 -37.89 -7.97
C MET A 5 19.28 -36.36 -7.97
N ARG A 6 18.21 -35.84 -8.56
CA ARG A 6 17.82 -34.43 -8.47
C ARG A 6 17.35 -34.15 -7.04
N HIS A 7 18.24 -33.70 -6.17
CA HIS A 7 17.84 -33.21 -4.85
C HIS A 7 17.02 -31.93 -5.02
N ARG A 8 15.72 -32.01 -4.74
CA ARG A 8 14.85 -30.85 -4.52
C ARG A 8 15.02 -30.43 -3.06
N PRO A 9 15.64 -29.30 -2.74
CA PRO A 9 15.71 -28.83 -1.37
C PRO A 9 14.37 -28.18 -1.02
N THR A 10 13.38 -28.98 -0.63
CA THR A 10 12.29 -28.49 0.22
C THR A 10 12.74 -28.72 1.65
N ASP A 11 13.54 -27.79 2.16
CA ASP A 11 13.88 -27.75 3.57
C ASP A 11 12.70 -27.07 4.30
N PRO A 12 11.83 -27.84 4.99
CA PRO A 12 10.65 -27.30 5.64
C PRO A 12 11.01 -26.27 6.72
N HIS A 13 12.25 -26.30 7.23
CA HIS A 13 12.72 -25.29 8.15
C HIS A 13 12.94 -23.93 7.47
N LEU A 14 13.37 -23.92 6.22
CA LEU A 14 13.62 -22.72 5.43
C LEU A 14 12.31 -22.06 4.97
N GLU A 15 11.29 -22.87 4.67
CA GLU A 15 9.92 -22.40 4.43
C GLU A 15 9.25 -21.83 5.69
N ASP A 16 9.48 -22.44 6.86
CA ASP A 16 8.96 -21.94 8.13
C ASP A 16 9.67 -20.65 8.57
N GLN A 17 10.99 -20.55 8.33
CA GLN A 17 11.75 -19.31 8.48
C GLN A 17 11.28 -18.22 7.51
N LEU A 18 11.01 -18.55 6.24
CA LEU A 18 10.42 -17.64 5.26
C LEU A 18 9.02 -17.18 5.66
N THR A 19 8.22 -18.06 6.25
CA THR A 19 6.86 -17.76 6.69
C THR A 19 6.86 -16.83 7.91
N LYS A 20 7.73 -17.11 8.90
CA LYS A 20 7.94 -16.22 10.06
C LYS A 20 8.52 -14.87 9.64
N TYR A 21 9.44 -14.85 8.67
CA TYR A 21 9.96 -13.62 8.08
C TYR A 21 8.86 -12.82 7.36
N ARG A 22 8.02 -13.49 6.55
CA ARG A 22 6.87 -12.88 5.86
C ARG A 22 5.86 -12.31 6.86
N GLN A 23 5.52 -13.05 7.91
CA GLN A 23 4.58 -12.60 8.96
C GLN A 23 5.13 -11.41 9.75
N ARG A 24 6.40 -11.44 10.17
CA ARG A 24 7.03 -10.34 10.90
C ARG A 24 7.14 -9.09 10.05
N ARG A 25 7.51 -9.25 8.78
CA ARG A 25 7.54 -8.15 7.80
C ARG A 25 6.14 -7.60 7.54
N HIS A 26 5.14 -8.46 7.40
CA HIS A 26 3.75 -8.04 7.19
C HIS A 26 3.19 -7.27 8.40
N ARG A 27 3.47 -7.74 9.62
CA ARG A 27 3.06 -7.04 10.85
C ARG A 27 3.72 -5.67 10.98
N GLN A 28 5.02 -5.57 10.74
CA GLN A 28 5.74 -4.28 10.76
C GLN A 28 5.26 -3.33 9.65
N LEU A 29 4.87 -3.86 8.49
CA LEU A 29 4.27 -3.07 7.42
C LEU A 29 2.90 -2.53 7.83
N ILE A 30 2.03 -3.36 8.42
CA ILE A 30 0.71 -2.93 8.92
C ILE A 30 0.87 -1.84 10.00
N GLU A 31 1.75 -2.04 10.98
CA GLU A 31 1.97 -1.07 12.06
C GLU A 31 2.55 0.27 11.57
N ARG A 32 3.44 0.23 10.56
CA ARG A 32 3.92 1.45 9.89
C ARG A 32 2.80 2.11 9.09
N ARG A 33 1.94 1.33 8.45
CA ARG A 33 0.78 1.82 7.68
C ARG A 33 -0.23 2.54 8.56
N VAL A 34 -0.57 1.97 9.71
CA VAL A 34 -1.47 2.58 10.70
C VAL A 34 -0.90 3.91 11.19
N ARG A 35 0.42 3.98 11.46
CA ARG A 35 1.08 5.23 11.84
C ARG A 35 1.09 6.25 10.70
N ALA A 36 1.51 5.88 9.49
CA ALA A 36 1.54 6.78 8.34
C ALA A 36 0.14 7.32 7.99
N LYS A 37 -0.90 6.47 8.05
CA LYS A 37 -2.31 6.88 7.89
C LYS A 37 -2.75 7.99 8.86
N LEU A 38 -2.23 7.98 10.09
CA LEU A 38 -2.55 8.99 11.10
C LEU A 38 -1.82 10.32 10.88
N HIS A 39 -0.74 10.32 10.07
CA HIS A 39 0.14 11.48 9.92
C HIS A 39 -0.07 12.28 8.63
N HIS A 40 -0.79 11.75 7.63
CA HIS A 40 -1.06 12.51 6.41
C HIS A 40 -2.19 13.52 6.62
N THR A 41 -1.85 14.79 6.48
CA THR A 41 -2.85 15.85 6.46
C THR A 41 -3.69 15.75 5.16
N PRO A 42 -4.94 16.21 5.16
CA PRO A 42 -5.77 16.23 3.95
C PRO A 42 -5.13 17.01 2.77
N ASP A 43 -4.26 17.96 3.10
CA ASP A 43 -3.49 18.77 2.14
C ASP A 43 -2.39 17.92 1.48
N GLU A 44 -1.57 17.24 2.27
CA GLU A 44 -0.53 16.31 1.78
C GLU A 44 -1.13 15.19 0.93
N ALA A 45 -2.30 14.64 1.32
CA ALA A 45 -3.00 13.65 0.52
C ALA A 45 -3.43 14.18 -0.86
N SER A 46 -3.81 15.45 -0.93
CA SER A 46 -4.18 16.11 -2.19
C SER A 46 -2.95 16.38 -3.05
N GLU A 47 -1.82 16.77 -2.45
CA GLU A 47 -0.55 16.96 -3.15
C GLU A 47 -0.02 15.66 -3.76
N ILE A 48 -0.10 14.54 -3.02
CA ILE A 48 0.29 13.21 -3.51
C ILE A 48 -0.54 12.82 -4.75
N ILE A 49 -1.85 13.07 -4.72
CA ILE A 49 -2.72 12.80 -5.87
C ILE A 49 -2.35 13.69 -7.06
N GLN A 50 -2.22 15.00 -6.85
CA GLN A 50 -1.89 15.95 -7.92
C GLN A 50 -0.53 15.62 -8.55
N PHE A 51 0.45 15.24 -7.74
CA PHE A 51 1.75 14.81 -8.23
C PHE A 51 1.67 13.55 -9.08
N ALA A 52 0.92 12.54 -8.63
CA ALA A 52 0.71 11.31 -9.42
C ALA A 52 -0.01 11.60 -10.76
N LEU A 53 -1.00 12.49 -10.76
CA LEU A 53 -1.71 12.90 -11.98
C LEU A 53 -0.79 13.64 -12.96
N THR A 54 0.07 14.53 -12.47
CA THR A 54 1.07 15.24 -13.28
C THR A 54 1.96 14.27 -14.04
N TRP A 55 2.35 13.17 -13.39
CA TRP A 55 3.25 12.16 -13.96
C TRP A 55 2.54 10.99 -14.65
N SER A 56 1.20 10.94 -14.61
CA SER A 56 0.41 9.88 -15.24
C SER A 56 0.70 9.68 -16.73
N PRO A 57 0.84 10.75 -17.56
CA PRO A 57 1.16 10.60 -18.98
C PRO A 57 2.54 10.00 -19.26
N TYR A 58 3.46 10.08 -18.28
CA TYR A 58 4.86 9.67 -18.43
C TYR A 58 5.16 8.30 -17.80
N GLY A 59 4.13 7.60 -17.29
CA GLY A 59 4.28 6.30 -16.65
C GLY A 59 4.65 6.35 -15.16
N GLY A 60 4.55 7.53 -14.54
CA GLY A 60 4.82 7.75 -13.12
C GLY A 60 6.01 8.66 -12.85
N ALA A 61 6.08 9.15 -11.61
CA ALA A 61 7.12 10.07 -11.19
C ALA A 61 8.47 9.36 -10.97
N PRO A 62 9.60 10.02 -11.27
CA PRO A 62 10.92 9.48 -10.98
C PRO A 62 11.18 9.42 -9.47
N ASP A 63 11.95 8.41 -9.06
CA ASP A 63 12.25 8.12 -7.66
C ASP A 63 12.89 9.33 -6.93
N ASP A 64 13.77 10.05 -7.61
CA ASP A 64 14.45 11.23 -7.05
C ASP A 64 13.49 12.38 -6.74
N GLU A 65 12.51 12.64 -7.62
CA GLU A 65 11.52 13.70 -7.36
C GLU A 65 10.56 13.33 -6.24
N ILE A 66 10.17 12.06 -6.15
CA ILE A 66 9.36 11.54 -5.04
C ILE A 66 10.13 11.75 -3.73
N PHE A 67 11.42 11.44 -3.73
CA PHE A 67 12.26 11.59 -2.54
C PHE A 67 12.46 13.07 -2.17
N VAL A 68 12.74 13.95 -3.13
CA VAL A 68 12.94 15.38 -2.89
C VAL A 68 11.68 16.05 -2.37
N ARG A 69 10.50 15.71 -2.92
CA ARG A 69 9.24 16.37 -2.55
C ARG A 69 8.60 15.81 -1.29
N PHE A 70 8.64 14.49 -1.11
CA PHE A 70 7.89 13.81 -0.06
C PHE A 70 8.78 13.07 0.96
N GLY A 71 10.10 13.04 0.76
CA GLY A 71 11.03 12.39 1.68
C GLY A 71 10.86 10.86 1.77
N MET A 72 10.25 10.24 0.76
CA MET A 72 9.92 8.82 0.78
C MET A 72 10.34 8.09 -0.50
N THR A 73 10.39 6.76 -0.45
CA THR A 73 10.72 5.94 -1.63
C THR A 73 9.51 5.81 -2.56
N ARG A 74 9.75 5.44 -3.82
CA ARG A 74 8.67 5.19 -4.79
C ARG A 74 7.69 4.12 -4.32
N GLU A 75 8.14 3.05 -3.67
CA GLU A 75 7.22 2.03 -3.15
C GLU A 75 6.34 2.57 -2.03
N ARG A 76 6.88 3.47 -1.19
CA ARG A 76 6.10 4.15 -0.16
C ARG A 76 5.09 5.10 -0.77
N PHE A 77 5.49 5.87 -1.78
CA PHE A 77 4.59 6.76 -2.51
C PHE A 77 3.42 6.00 -3.15
N ALA A 78 3.68 4.89 -3.84
CA ALA A 78 2.63 4.06 -4.44
C ALA A 78 1.69 3.46 -3.38
N GLN A 79 2.22 3.05 -2.22
CA GLN A 79 1.41 2.58 -1.09
C GLN A 79 0.51 3.69 -0.54
N CYS A 80 1.07 4.89 -0.29
CA CYS A 80 0.32 6.04 0.21
C CYS A 80 -0.79 6.45 -0.77
N LEU A 81 -0.49 6.53 -2.07
CA LEU A 81 -1.48 6.84 -3.10
C LEU A 81 -2.64 5.84 -3.09
N GLY A 82 -2.35 4.53 -3.00
CA GLY A 82 -3.37 3.50 -2.91
C GLY A 82 -4.25 3.64 -1.65
N ASP A 83 -3.64 3.94 -0.51
CA ASP A 83 -4.35 4.12 0.76
C ASP A 83 -5.28 5.35 0.73
N ILE A 84 -4.81 6.47 0.17
CA ILE A 84 -5.60 7.70 0.01
C ILE A 84 -6.82 7.47 -0.90
N LEU A 85 -6.61 6.80 -2.04
CA LEU A 85 -7.70 6.51 -2.98
C LEU A 85 -8.73 5.55 -2.36
N HIS A 86 -8.28 4.56 -1.60
CA HIS A 86 -9.16 3.67 -0.86
C HIS A 86 -10.00 4.43 0.17
N ASP A 87 -9.38 5.29 0.98
CA ASP A 87 -10.10 6.06 2.01
C ASP A 87 -11.12 7.04 1.40
N ARG A 88 -10.80 7.70 0.28
CA ARG A 88 -11.78 8.53 -0.47
C ARG A 88 -12.94 7.71 -1.05
N SER A 89 -12.66 6.50 -1.54
CA SER A 89 -13.71 5.60 -2.03
C SER A 89 -14.70 5.20 -0.92
N LEU A 90 -14.18 4.93 0.28
CA LEU A 90 -14.98 4.61 1.47
C LEU A 90 -15.78 5.81 1.97
N ALA A 91 -15.18 7.00 1.97
CA ALA A 91 -15.86 8.24 2.34
C ALA A 91 -17.02 8.57 1.39
N THR A 92 -16.85 8.31 0.09
CA THR A 92 -17.88 8.57 -0.92
C THR A 92 -19.00 7.53 -0.89
N GLY A 93 -18.72 6.30 -0.46
CA GLY A 93 -19.69 5.20 -0.37
C GLY A 93 -20.71 5.29 0.77
N SER A 94 -20.62 6.28 1.66
CA SER A 94 -21.43 6.38 2.88
C SER A 94 -22.61 7.37 2.80
N HIS A 95 -22.89 7.98 1.63
CA HIS A 95 -23.93 9.03 1.48
C HIS A 95 -25.28 8.53 0.93
N GLN A 96 -25.73 7.30 1.25
CA GLN A 96 -27.05 6.84 0.79
C GLN A 96 -27.83 6.04 1.84
N LEU A 97 -28.72 6.75 2.56
CA LEU A 97 -30.10 6.37 2.86
C LEU A 97 -30.77 7.50 3.69
N PRO A 98 -31.68 8.31 3.13
CA PRO A 98 -32.54 9.14 3.97
C PRO A 98 -33.52 8.24 4.75
N PRO A 99 -33.82 8.51 6.03
CA PRO A 99 -34.76 7.72 6.80
C PRO A 99 -36.16 7.85 6.18
N SER A 100 -36.74 6.72 5.79
CA SER A 100 -38.12 6.63 5.33
C SER A 100 -39.06 7.25 6.38
N ARG A 101 -39.56 8.45 6.09
CA ARG A 101 -40.74 9.02 6.75
C ARG A 101 -41.91 8.06 6.53
N ARG A 102 -42.19 7.21 7.51
CA ARG A 102 -43.50 6.57 7.65
C ARG A 102 -44.46 7.64 8.18
N HIS A 103 -45.14 8.33 7.27
CA HIS A 103 -46.39 9.01 7.59
C HIS A 103 -47.52 7.99 7.45
N ARG A 104 -48.15 7.66 8.57
CA ARG A 104 -49.50 7.09 8.63
C ARG A 104 -50.26 7.86 9.70
#